data_AF-A0A254U7A1-F1
#
_entry.id   AF-A0A254U7A1-F1
#
_cell.length_a   1.000
_cell.length_b   1.000
_cell.length_c   1.000
_cell.angle_alpha   90.00
_cell.angle_beta   90.00
_cell.angle_gamma   90.00
#
_symmetry.space_group_name_H-M   'P 1'
#
loop_
_entity.id
_entity.type
_entity.pdbx_description
1 polymer ?
#
loop_
_entity_poly.entity_id
_entity_poly.type
_entity_poly.pdbx_seq_one_letter_code
_entity_poly.pdbx_strand_id
1 'polypeptide(L)'
;MARKFPVDSAGPDIVRDYIIQTLIRKHEATPEYAEKLATCWQLGRVRELRSATLKHLQDDFGNDVGLCIYRAIREDMLEDWQETTAAAVTIWSVSTATMIHLVVVGLFILPELGLMQPCERIRVAKSPASWLLFGFAYLNYHYQRQDIEEPGHISLAGPIGLLSISVGLYLFSV
;
A
#
# COMPACT_ATOMS: atom_id res chain seq x y z
N MET A 1 11.30 -9.85 13.44
CA MET A 1 11.40 -10.78 12.29
C MET A 1 12.54 -10.33 11.38
N ALA A 2 13.15 -11.24 10.64
CA ALA A 2 14.09 -10.89 9.57
C ALA A 2 13.30 -10.38 8.36
N ARG A 3 13.82 -9.37 7.66
CA ARG A 3 13.20 -8.83 6.43
C ARG A 3 13.21 -9.89 5.33
N LYS A 4 12.12 -9.95 4.56
CA LYS A 4 11.98 -10.82 3.38
C LYS A 4 12.61 -10.19 2.15
N PHE A 5 12.39 -8.88 1.95
CA PHE A 5 13.04 -8.14 0.87
C PHE A 5 14.40 -7.60 1.34
N PRO A 6 15.47 -7.71 0.52
CA PRO A 6 16.79 -7.25 0.92
C PRO A 6 16.86 -5.75 1.23
N VAL A 7 17.94 -5.34 1.91
CA VAL A 7 18.19 -3.91 2.20
C VAL A 7 18.66 -3.16 0.96
N ASP A 8 18.22 -1.91 0.80
CA ASP A 8 18.47 -1.12 -0.42
C ASP A 8 19.95 -0.91 -0.75
N SER A 9 20.83 -0.92 0.25
CA SER A 9 22.27 -0.76 0.08
C SER A 9 22.98 -2.03 -0.41
N ALA A 10 22.30 -3.18 -0.45
CA ALA A 10 22.94 -4.45 -0.79
C ALA A 10 23.30 -4.51 -2.28
N GLY A 11 24.46 -5.12 -2.55
CA GLY A 11 25.03 -5.22 -3.89
C GLY A 11 24.29 -6.20 -4.81
N PRO A 12 24.75 -6.33 -6.07
CA PRO A 12 24.12 -7.18 -7.08
C PRO A 12 24.13 -8.67 -6.70
N ASP A 13 25.13 -9.16 -5.95
CA ASP A 13 25.17 -10.57 -5.54
C ASP A 13 23.98 -10.92 -4.64
N ILE A 14 23.61 -10.03 -3.71
CA ILE A 14 22.44 -10.19 -2.85
C ILE A 14 21.13 -10.13 -3.65
N VAL A 15 21.09 -9.33 -4.72
CA VAL A 15 19.95 -9.31 -5.65
C VAL A 15 19.80 -10.65 -6.36
N ARG A 16 20.90 -11.22 -6.87
CA ARG A 16 20.89 -12.51 -7.55
C ARG A 16 20.44 -13.62 -6.60
N ASP A 17 20.99 -13.66 -5.39
CA ASP A 17 20.57 -14.61 -4.36
C ASP A 17 19.06 -14.48 -4.05
N TYR A 18 18.55 -13.26 -3.94
CA TYR A 18 17.13 -13.01 -3.73
C TYR A 18 16.27 -13.52 -4.91
N ILE A 19 16.68 -13.25 -6.16
CA ILE A 19 15.97 -13.74 -7.36
C ILE A 19 15.97 -15.27 -7.38
N ILE A 20 17.12 -15.91 -7.13
CA ILE A 20 17.24 -17.38 -7.08
C ILE A 20 16.29 -17.95 -6.04
N GLN A 21 16.35 -17.44 -4.80
CA GLN A 21 15.51 -17.92 -3.71
C GLN A 21 14.02 -17.69 -4.00
N THR A 22 13.67 -16.57 -4.63
CA THR A 22 12.30 -16.23 -5.01
C THR A 22 11.77 -17.24 -6.04
N LEU A 23 12.52 -17.49 -7.11
CA LEU A 23 12.14 -18.42 -8.17
C LEU A 23 11.99 -19.86 -7.65
N ILE A 24 12.92 -20.31 -6.80
CA ILE A 24 12.87 -21.66 -6.23
C ILE A 24 11.72 -21.78 -5.23
N ARG A 25 11.61 -20.86 -4.26
CA ARG A 25 10.67 -21.00 -3.14
C ARG A 25 9.23 -20.66 -3.48
N LYS A 26 9.00 -19.63 -4.31
CA LYS A 26 7.65 -19.16 -4.66
C LYS A 26 7.12 -19.76 -5.96
N HIS A 27 8.00 -20.19 -6.87
CA HIS A 27 7.64 -20.63 -8.21
C HIS A 27 8.18 -22.01 -8.59
N GLU A 28 8.77 -22.75 -7.64
CA GLU A 28 9.24 -24.13 -7.81
C GLU A 28 10.21 -24.31 -8.99
N ALA A 29 10.95 -23.26 -9.34
CA ALA A 29 11.96 -23.34 -10.39
C ALA A 29 13.11 -24.26 -9.99
N THR A 30 13.73 -24.93 -10.98
CA THR A 30 14.96 -25.70 -10.70
C THR A 30 16.10 -24.74 -10.36
N PRO A 31 17.05 -25.15 -9.49
CA PRO A 31 18.19 -24.31 -9.11
C PRO A 31 18.98 -23.81 -10.32
N GLU A 32 19.23 -24.67 -11.31
CA GLU A 32 20.02 -24.32 -12.50
C GLU A 32 19.31 -23.28 -13.37
N TYR A 33 17.99 -23.35 -13.46
CA TYR A 33 17.19 -22.38 -14.20
C TYR A 33 17.16 -21.03 -13.47
N ALA A 34 16.99 -21.05 -12.14
CA ALA A 34 16.97 -19.86 -11.31
C ALA A 34 18.33 -19.13 -11.30
N GLU A 35 19.44 -19.85 -11.18
CA GLU A 35 20.79 -19.30 -11.27
C GLU A 35 21.03 -18.65 -12.63
N LYS A 36 20.68 -19.35 -13.72
CA LYS A 36 20.80 -18.82 -15.08
C LYS A 36 20.04 -17.50 -15.23
N LEU A 37 18.79 -17.44 -14.79
CA LEU A 37 17.98 -16.21 -14.86
C LEU A 37 18.57 -15.10 -14.02
N ALA A 38 19.02 -15.39 -12.79
CA ALA A 38 19.62 -14.38 -11.93
C ALA A 38 20.87 -13.73 -12.53
N THR A 39 21.62 -14.43 -13.40
CA THR A 39 22.75 -13.82 -14.12
C THR A 39 22.35 -12.69 -15.08
N CYS A 40 21.07 -12.58 -15.49
CA CYS A 40 20.58 -11.44 -16.28
C CYS A 40 20.70 -10.12 -15.50
N TRP A 41 20.68 -10.15 -14.16
CA TRP A 41 20.85 -8.96 -13.33
C TRP A 41 22.33 -8.71 -13.00
N GLN A 42 23.01 -7.92 -13.84
CA GLN A 42 24.47 -7.78 -13.77
C GLN A 42 24.97 -6.76 -12.74
N LEU A 43 24.45 -5.52 -12.76
CA LEU A 43 25.06 -4.36 -12.07
C LEU A 43 24.11 -3.61 -11.12
N GLY A 44 22.82 -3.94 -11.08
CA GLY A 44 21.83 -3.26 -10.24
C GLY A 44 21.90 -3.69 -8.77
N ARG A 45 21.76 -2.74 -7.84
CA ARG A 45 21.59 -3.04 -6.41
C ARG A 45 20.12 -3.31 -6.11
N VAL A 46 19.84 -3.61 -4.85
CA VAL A 46 18.47 -3.84 -4.38
C VAL A 46 17.59 -2.61 -4.58
N ARG A 47 18.15 -1.41 -4.47
CA ARG A 47 17.40 -0.17 -4.74
C ARG A 47 16.87 -0.12 -6.18
N GLU A 48 17.70 -0.46 -7.15
CA GLU A 48 17.30 -0.51 -8.56
C GLU A 48 16.25 -1.60 -8.78
N LEU A 49 16.43 -2.78 -8.16
CA LEU A 49 15.45 -3.88 -8.19
C LEU A 49 14.09 -3.44 -7.60
N ARG A 50 14.09 -2.74 -6.45
CA ARG A 50 12.89 -2.19 -5.81
C ARG A 50 12.15 -1.23 -6.73
N SER A 51 12.90 -0.37 -7.43
CA SER A 51 12.35 0.62 -8.36
C SER A 51 12.05 0.08 -9.75
N ALA A 52 12.42 -1.17 -10.05
CA ALA A 52 12.26 -1.75 -11.38
C ALA A 52 10.78 -1.80 -11.77
N THR A 53 10.50 -1.36 -12.99
CA THR A 53 9.15 -1.47 -13.55
C THR A 53 8.90 -2.90 -14.01
N LEU A 54 7.62 -3.30 -14.08
CA LEU A 54 7.25 -4.60 -14.65
C LEU A 54 7.88 -4.78 -16.04
N LYS A 55 7.79 -3.76 -16.90
CA LYS A 55 8.37 -3.80 -18.24
C LYS A 55 9.87 -4.05 -18.21
N HIS A 56 10.62 -3.36 -17.34
CA HIS A 56 12.05 -3.57 -17.23
C HIS A 56 12.40 -5.02 -16.85
N LEU A 57 11.66 -5.60 -15.90
CA LEU A 57 11.86 -6.99 -15.50
C LEU A 57 11.42 -7.97 -16.62
N GLN A 58 10.39 -7.64 -17.40
CA GLN A 58 10.00 -8.44 -18.55
C GLN A 58 11.03 -8.39 -19.68
N ASP A 59 11.67 -7.24 -19.90
CA ASP A 59 12.73 -7.07 -20.89
C ASP A 59 13.97 -7.91 -20.51
N ASP A 60 14.32 -7.99 -19.22
CA ASP A 60 15.51 -8.71 -18.73
C ASP A 60 15.28 -10.23 -18.54
N PHE A 61 14.10 -10.63 -18.06
CA PHE A 61 13.82 -12.03 -17.67
C PHE A 61 12.80 -12.74 -18.57
N GLY A 62 12.14 -12.01 -19.48
CA GLY A 62 11.01 -12.48 -20.27
C GLY A 62 9.66 -12.22 -19.61
N ASN A 63 8.58 -12.26 -20.39
CA ASN A 63 7.24 -11.85 -19.95
C ASN A 63 6.74 -12.56 -18.68
N ASP A 64 6.83 -13.88 -18.64
CA ASP A 64 6.27 -14.70 -17.56
C ASP A 64 7.12 -14.57 -16.28
N VAL A 65 8.43 -14.76 -16.42
CA VAL A 65 9.37 -14.69 -15.29
C VAL A 65 9.45 -13.28 -14.73
N GLY A 66 9.50 -12.27 -15.59
CA GLY A 66 9.51 -10.86 -15.18
C GLY A 66 8.26 -10.49 -14.38
N LEU A 67 7.08 -10.98 -14.79
CA LEU A 67 5.84 -10.78 -14.03
C LEU A 67 5.87 -11.48 -12.66
N CYS A 68 6.37 -12.71 -12.60
CA CYS A 68 6.50 -13.47 -11.35
C CYS A 68 7.45 -12.76 -10.36
N ILE A 69 8.65 -12.38 -10.81
CA ILE A 69 9.63 -11.65 -9.99
C ILE A 69 9.04 -10.32 -9.51
N TYR A 70 8.40 -9.58 -10.42
CA TYR A 70 7.79 -8.29 -10.08
C TYR A 70 6.75 -8.42 -8.97
N ARG A 71 5.83 -9.39 -9.06
CA ARG A 71 4.83 -9.65 -8.03
C ARG A 71 5.46 -10.08 -6.71
N ALA A 72 6.43 -11.00 -6.77
CA ALA A 72 7.11 -11.48 -5.58
C ALA A 72 7.84 -10.37 -4.81
N ILE A 73 8.46 -9.41 -5.52
CA ILE A 73 9.08 -8.22 -4.92
C ILE A 73 8.03 -7.39 -4.19
N ARG A 74 6.88 -7.11 -4.83
CA ARG A 74 5.80 -6.32 -4.20
C ARG A 74 5.19 -7.00 -2.99
N GLU A 75 4.98 -8.31 -3.06
CA GLU A 75 4.51 -9.11 -1.94
C GLU A 75 5.48 -9.04 -0.75
N ASP A 76 6.78 -9.30 -0.97
CA ASP A 76 7.76 -9.30 0.11
C ASP A 76 7.92 -7.90 0.73
N MET A 77 7.88 -6.85 -0.11
CA MET A 77 7.90 -5.46 0.37
C MET A 77 6.64 -5.11 1.19
N LEU A 78 5.47 -5.61 0.79
CA LEU A 78 4.22 -5.39 1.50
C LEU A 78 4.23 -6.08 2.86
N GLU A 79 4.66 -7.33 2.90
CA GLU A 79 4.80 -8.11 4.13
C GLU A 79 5.80 -7.46 5.08
N ASP A 80 6.97 -7.04 4.58
CA ASP A 80 7.96 -6.31 5.37
C ASP A 80 7.41 -4.98 5.92
N TRP A 81 6.59 -4.26 5.14
CA TRP A 81 5.93 -3.05 5.63
C TRP A 81 4.91 -3.37 6.72
N GLN A 82 4.06 -4.38 6.55
CA GLN A 82 3.04 -4.78 7.52
C GLN A 82 3.60 -5.14 8.90
N GLU A 83 4.83 -5.66 8.94
CA GLU A 83 5.55 -5.96 10.19
C GLU A 83 6.09 -4.71 10.91
N THR A 84 6.01 -3.52 10.30
CA THR A 84 6.48 -2.26 10.92
C THR A 84 5.45 -1.65 11.86
N THR A 85 5.93 -0.97 12.91
CA THR A 85 5.07 -0.15 13.78
C THR A 85 4.35 0.95 13.02
N ALA A 86 4.97 1.51 11.97
CA ALA A 86 4.36 2.53 11.12
C ALA A 86 3.13 1.98 10.39
N ALA A 87 3.20 0.76 9.85
CA ALA A 87 2.06 0.10 9.24
C ALA A 87 0.97 -0.18 10.27
N ALA A 88 1.31 -0.70 11.45
CA ALA A 88 0.34 -0.96 12.51
C ALA A 88 -0.45 0.30 12.91
N VAL A 89 0.24 1.43 13.13
CA VAL A 89 -0.38 2.73 13.44
C VAL A 89 -1.26 3.20 12.29
N THR A 90 -0.80 3.04 11.06
CA THR A 90 -1.50 3.51 9.85
C THR A 90 -2.76 2.71 9.56
N ILE A 91 -2.69 1.38 9.67
CA ILE A 91 -3.83 0.47 9.53
C ILE A 91 -4.85 0.74 10.65
N TRP A 92 -4.39 0.90 11.89
CA TRP A 92 -5.26 1.23 13.01
C TRP A 92 -5.94 2.60 12.81
N SER A 93 -5.19 3.61 12.37
CA SER A 93 -5.68 4.95 12.09
C SER A 93 -6.76 4.95 11.01
N VAL A 94 -6.51 4.31 9.86
CA VAL A 94 -7.51 4.17 8.78
C VAL A 94 -8.74 3.41 9.28
N SER A 95 -8.56 2.28 9.96
CA SER A 95 -9.69 1.47 10.42
C SER A 95 -10.57 2.25 11.40
N THR A 96 -9.96 2.94 12.36
CA THR A 96 -10.66 3.76 13.35
C THR A 96 -11.36 4.94 12.69
N ALA A 97 -10.68 5.65 11.78
CA ALA A 97 -11.24 6.78 11.07
C ALA A 97 -12.43 6.37 10.18
N THR A 98 -12.35 5.23 9.48
CA THR A 98 -13.46 4.66 8.72
C THR A 98 -14.65 4.34 9.60
N MET A 99 -14.45 3.69 10.75
CA MET A 99 -15.55 3.37 11.66
C MET A 99 -16.24 4.63 12.20
N ILE A 100 -15.47 5.63 12.63
CA ILE A 100 -16.02 6.92 13.07
C ILE A 100 -16.81 7.59 11.95
N HIS A 101 -16.26 7.60 10.73
CA HIS A 101 -16.89 8.24 9.59
C HIS A 101 -18.20 7.55 9.20
N LEU A 102 -18.23 6.22 9.17
CA LEU A 102 -19.43 5.43 8.91
C LEU A 102 -20.51 5.67 9.97
N VAL A 103 -20.14 5.77 11.25
CA VAL A 103 -21.09 6.10 12.33
C VAL A 103 -21.68 7.50 12.13
N VAL A 104 -20.85 8.51 11.84
CA VAL A 104 -21.32 9.88 11.59
C VAL A 104 -22.26 9.95 10.38
N VAL A 105 -21.89 9.31 9.27
CA VAL A 105 -22.72 9.26 8.07
C VAL A 105 -24.02 8.47 8.32
N GLY A 106 -23.95 7.33 9.02
CA GLY A 106 -25.11 6.52 9.36
C GLY A 106 -26.11 7.26 10.26
N LEU A 107 -25.63 7.98 11.28
CA LEU A 107 -26.46 8.83 12.14
C LEU A 107 -27.16 9.95 11.35
N PHE A 108 -26.58 10.42 10.26
CA PHE A 108 -27.18 11.41 9.38
C PHE A 108 -28.23 10.80 8.44
N ILE A 109 -27.91 9.68 7.79
CA ILE A 109 -28.75 9.04 6.76
C ILE A 109 -29.93 8.27 7.37
N LEU A 110 -29.81 7.76 8.60
CA LEU A 110 -30.84 6.92 9.24
C LEU A 110 -31.45 7.58 10.49
N PRO A 111 -32.33 8.60 10.30
CA PRO A 111 -33.04 9.26 11.39
C PRO A 111 -33.78 8.36 12.36
N GLU A 112 -34.36 7.30 11.80
CA GLU A 112 -35.33 6.42 12.45
C GLU A 112 -34.73 5.59 13.58
N LEU A 113 -33.40 5.52 13.66
CA LEU A 113 -32.70 4.82 14.74
C LEU A 113 -32.89 5.50 16.11
N GLY A 114 -33.37 6.74 16.16
CA GLY A 114 -33.69 7.44 17.41
C GLY A 114 -32.49 7.71 18.33
N LEU A 115 -31.26 7.54 17.83
CA LEU A 115 -30.02 7.60 18.63
C LEU A 115 -29.60 9.03 19.02
N MET A 116 -30.12 10.06 18.34
CA MET A 116 -29.79 11.47 18.59
C MET A 116 -30.99 12.38 18.30
N GLN A 117 -31.09 13.47 19.08
CA GLN A 117 -32.06 14.54 18.80
C GLN A 117 -31.73 15.23 17.47
N PRO A 118 -32.73 15.77 16.74
CA PRO A 118 -32.52 16.37 15.41
C PRO A 118 -31.42 17.45 15.38
N CYS A 119 -31.38 18.33 16.38
CA CYS A 119 -30.39 19.42 16.47
C CYS A 119 -28.96 18.90 16.67
N GLU A 120 -28.79 17.84 17.46
CA GLU A 120 -27.48 17.22 17.72
C GLU A 120 -26.96 16.52 16.47
N ARG A 121 -27.84 15.83 15.76
CA ARG A 121 -27.52 15.17 14.48
C ARG A 121 -27.03 16.16 13.43
N ILE A 122 -27.72 17.30 13.27
CA ILE A 122 -27.31 18.34 12.32
C ILE A 122 -25.93 18.90 12.72
N ARG A 123 -25.68 19.12 14.01
CA ARG A 123 -24.38 19.59 14.51
C ARG A 123 -23.26 18.57 14.22
N VAL A 124 -23.50 17.29 14.46
CA VAL A 124 -22.52 16.22 14.20
C VAL A 124 -22.26 16.05 12.69
N ALA A 125 -23.30 16.09 11.86
CA ALA A 125 -23.18 15.95 10.41
C ALA A 125 -22.46 17.15 9.75
N LYS A 126 -22.64 18.35 10.30
CA LYS A 126 -21.89 19.55 9.88
C LYS A 126 -20.47 19.59 10.43
N SER A 127 -20.10 18.70 11.36
CA SER A 127 -18.75 18.70 11.91
C SER A 127 -17.74 18.32 10.83
N PRO A 128 -16.73 19.15 10.57
CA PRO A 128 -15.68 18.83 9.61
C PRO A 128 -14.73 17.75 10.14
N ALA A 129 -14.78 17.44 11.44
CA ALA A 129 -13.80 16.60 12.11
C ALA A 129 -13.73 15.18 11.55
N SER A 130 -14.86 14.51 11.31
CA SER A 130 -14.88 13.14 10.79
C SER A 130 -14.40 13.06 9.34
N TRP A 131 -14.68 14.09 8.53
CA TRP A 131 -14.24 14.20 7.14
C TRP A 131 -12.72 14.43 7.04
N LEU A 132 -12.19 15.32 7.87
CA LEU A 132 -10.75 15.60 7.93
C LEU A 132 -9.98 14.39 8.48
N LEU A 133 -10.44 13.78 9.58
CA LEU A 133 -9.80 12.61 10.17
C LEU A 133 -9.75 11.44 9.17
N PHE A 134 -10.88 11.12 8.54
CA PHE A 134 -10.96 10.10 7.50
C PHE A 134 -10.03 10.41 6.33
N GLY A 135 -10.09 11.65 5.83
CA GLY A 135 -9.30 12.06 4.69
C GLY A 135 -7.79 12.01 4.92
N PHE A 136 -7.30 12.52 6.04
CA PHE A 136 -5.87 12.45 6.39
C PHE A 136 -5.39 11.02 6.66
N ALA A 137 -6.21 10.18 7.30
CA ALA A 137 -5.87 8.78 7.53
C ALA A 137 -5.68 8.04 6.19
N TYR A 138 -6.60 8.24 5.23
CA TYR A 138 -6.51 7.65 3.90
C TYR A 138 -5.36 8.19 3.07
N LEU A 139 -5.03 9.49 3.17
CA LEU A 139 -3.85 10.07 2.53
C LEU A 139 -2.55 9.49 3.10
N ASN A 140 -2.42 9.39 4.42
CA ASN A 140 -1.25 8.78 5.05
C ASN A 140 -1.11 7.30 4.65
N TYR A 141 -2.23 6.57 4.61
CA TYR A 141 -2.25 5.18 4.14
C TYR A 141 -1.80 5.04 2.69
N HIS A 142 -2.29 5.91 1.81
CA HIS A 142 -1.86 5.94 0.40
C HIS A 142 -0.37 6.27 0.27
N TYR A 143 0.09 7.32 0.97
CA TYR A 143 1.49 7.75 0.94
C TYR A 143 2.45 6.63 1.36
N GLN A 144 2.13 5.90 2.44
CA GLN A 144 2.99 4.81 2.91
C GLN A 144 3.01 3.58 2.00
N ARG A 145 2.00 3.41 1.14
CA ARG A 145 1.89 2.27 0.23
C ARG A 145 2.29 2.58 -1.21
N GLN A 146 2.55 3.85 -1.53
CA GLN A 146 2.82 4.31 -2.90
C GLN A 146 4.00 3.57 -3.56
N ASP A 147 5.05 3.26 -2.79
CA ASP A 147 6.24 2.56 -3.29
C ASP A 147 6.07 1.02 -3.36
N ILE A 148 5.00 0.50 -2.77
CA ILE A 148 4.68 -0.94 -2.68
C ILE A 148 3.63 -1.33 -3.71
N GLU A 149 2.72 -0.43 -4.05
CA GLU A 149 1.68 -0.69 -5.04
C GLU A 149 2.28 -0.81 -6.46
N GLU A 150 1.67 -1.66 -7.28
CA GLU A 150 2.09 -1.86 -8.66
C GLU A 150 1.89 -0.57 -9.48
N PRO A 151 2.87 -0.08 -10.26
CA PRO A 151 2.62 0.88 -11.33
C PRO A 151 1.44 0.46 -12.22
N GLY A 152 0.31 1.14 -12.06
CA GLY A 152 -0.97 0.86 -12.73
C GLY A 152 -2.11 0.48 -11.79
N HIS A 153 -1.82 0.10 -10.55
CA HIS A 153 -2.84 -0.11 -9.52
C HIS A 153 -3.39 1.24 -9.05
N ILE A 154 -4.63 1.57 -9.44
CA ILE A 154 -5.31 2.78 -8.97
C ILE A 154 -5.76 2.53 -7.53
N SER A 155 -4.94 2.92 -6.57
CA SER A 155 -5.35 2.98 -5.17
C SER A 155 -6.36 4.11 -5.02
N LEU A 156 -7.62 3.75 -4.77
CA LEU A 156 -8.68 4.74 -4.51
C LEU A 156 -8.46 5.49 -3.20
N ALA A 157 -7.53 5.04 -2.35
CA ALA A 157 -7.29 5.65 -1.05
C ALA A 157 -6.85 7.12 -1.14
N GLY A 158 -5.94 7.45 -2.05
CA GLY A 158 -5.51 8.84 -2.29
C GLY A 158 -6.65 9.75 -2.74
N PRO A 159 -7.35 9.44 -3.85
CA PRO A 159 -8.50 10.22 -4.32
C PRO A 159 -9.63 10.35 -3.29
N ILE A 160 -9.98 9.26 -2.60
CA ILE A 160 -11.00 9.27 -1.53
C ILE A 160 -10.56 10.19 -0.38
N GLY A 161 -9.28 10.12 0.02
CA GLY A 161 -8.72 10.98 1.04
C GLY A 161 -8.81 12.47 0.69
N LEU A 162 -8.42 12.83 -0.53
CA LEU A 162 -8.50 14.21 -1.04
C LEU A 162 -9.93 14.73 -1.10
N LEU A 163 -10.86 13.91 -1.60
CA LEU A 163 -12.27 14.27 -1.65
C LEU A 163 -12.81 14.54 -0.25
N SER A 164 -12.52 13.66 0.70
CA SER A 164 -12.98 13.82 2.08
C SER A 164 -12.42 15.06 2.75
N ILE A 165 -11.14 15.39 2.54
CA ILE A 165 -10.54 16.64 3.05
C ILE A 165 -11.24 17.85 2.44
N SER A 166 -11.51 17.82 1.13
CA SER A 166 -12.19 18.92 0.45
C SER A 166 -13.58 19.18 1.04
N VAL A 167 -14.35 18.12 1.31
CA VAL A 167 -15.65 18.22 2.00
C VAL A 167 -15.48 18.75 3.42
N GLY A 168 -14.50 18.24 4.17
CA GLY A 168 -14.22 18.70 5.53
C GLY A 168 -13.84 20.18 5.59
N LEU A 169 -13.01 20.66 4.68
CA LEU A 169 -12.64 22.07 4.59
C LEU A 169 -13.84 22.96 4.20
N TYR A 170 -14.68 22.49 3.27
CA TYR A 170 -15.92 23.18 2.93
C TYR A 170 -16.83 23.33 4.16
N LEU A 171 -17.04 22.24 4.92
CA LEU A 171 -17.84 22.27 6.16
C LEU A 171 -17.22 23.12 7.27
N PHE A 172 -15.90 23.30 7.30
CA PHE A 172 -15.25 24.21 8.24
C PHE A 172 -15.48 25.69 7.91
N SER A 173 -15.74 26.00 6.63
CA SER A 173 -15.89 27.36 6.12
C SER A 173 -17.33 27.91 6.09
N VAL A 174 -18.32 27.06 6.38
CA VAL A 174 -19.77 27.35 6.32
C VAL A 174 -20.40 27.30 7.71
#